data_AF-A0A7Y5SHZ8-F1
#
_entry.id   AF-A0A7Y5SHZ8-F1
#
_cell.length_a   1.000
_cell.length_b   1.000
_cell.length_c   1.000
_cell.angle_alpha   90.00
_cell.angle_beta   90.00
_cell.angle_gamma   90.00
#
_symmetry.space_group_name_H-M   'P 1'
#
loop_
_entity.id
_entity.type
_entity.pdbx_description
1 polymer ?
#
loop_
_entity_poly.entity_id
_entity_poly.type
_entity_poly.pdbx_seq_one_letter_code
_entity_poly.pdbx_strand_id
1 'polypeptide(L)'
;MLFCDPSGRVPLKGEKRWEPDGRTQLNFWNDRVRSAMQAMAADRAGYFAAKWPGRVMGWEVLQEAHSSAGFAQTGYNPSAKIAFRKRLQDAYETITALNQQWGAQYRDFDAIEPPAPNAPLPSALNYEFQRFRQESFRDWIAAYLAAVKAELPDVPSVNRIVDIVPFPTDHGWSFDFTVLCPVFDYFEFHTSMGERLRLSDRILVSLKRALGGQSAIMEWGLGSSGEPFDERGARRATEAEFFRLAAGGRSLLNVWYGTNPGWADCANWTDPRWGHTTLRYSAPSIPVSITRLRRFERWLLDCEQVEPRVNILESNSSFLNASPLHGPRSRLVLFAQTLESGGFDYGILWEDLVLADKQKLDSSEVLLLPCATCLADSLQERLKEWIRGGGRAVAIAPPGVYDPWGRPSGKLLSEVFPGVEWKSPQPGQWETRGAVLSKEAAHPVLGDLCRGRLGKGELLVFTKVDSNTRPAAEPALLAILRELMPHRPFYATPPCFELTLRHDEKQRRYVLTVLNSDLHAPAEGDVRLRTPLRQAVDVEIGMDLPVRREGDESVLRLTLSPAEGVLIELRE
;
A
#
# COMPACT_ATOMS: atom_id res chain seq x y z
N MET A 1 -26.67 -0.47 3.26
CA MET A 1 -26.38 -1.21 2.02
C MET A 1 -27.68 -1.79 1.50
N LEU A 2 -28.08 -1.41 0.28
CA LEU A 2 -29.27 -1.93 -0.39
C LEU A 2 -28.85 -3.17 -1.18
N PHE A 3 -29.36 -4.33 -0.78
CA PHE A 3 -29.13 -5.60 -1.47
C PHE A 3 -30.42 -5.95 -2.20
N CYS A 4 -30.40 -6.04 -3.53
CA CYS A 4 -31.56 -6.49 -4.29
C CYS A 4 -31.29 -7.86 -4.88
N ASP A 5 -32.28 -8.76 -4.79
CA ASP A 5 -32.28 -10.00 -5.55
C ASP A 5 -32.50 -9.71 -7.06
N PRO A 6 -32.42 -10.72 -7.96
CA PRO A 6 -32.68 -10.55 -9.39
C PRO A 6 -34.06 -10.00 -9.76
N SER A 7 -35.01 -9.96 -8.81
CA SER A 7 -36.35 -9.40 -8.97
C SER A 7 -36.48 -7.96 -8.43
N GLY A 8 -35.42 -7.38 -7.86
CA GLY A 8 -35.42 -6.03 -7.29
C GLY A 8 -35.91 -5.96 -5.84
N ARG A 9 -36.04 -7.08 -5.13
CA ARG A 9 -36.53 -7.14 -3.74
C ARG A 9 -35.39 -7.01 -2.74
N VAL A 10 -35.57 -6.19 -1.70
CA VAL A 10 -34.58 -5.98 -0.62
C VAL A 10 -34.84 -6.95 0.55
N PRO A 11 -33.98 -7.95 0.83
CA PRO A 11 -34.19 -8.88 1.94
C PRO A 11 -33.81 -8.24 3.29
N LEU A 12 -34.64 -8.47 4.32
CA LEU A 12 -34.37 -8.06 5.70
C LEU A 12 -33.26 -8.91 6.35
N LYS A 13 -32.61 -8.32 7.37
CA LYS A 13 -31.33 -8.69 8.00
C LYS A 13 -31.22 -10.11 8.61
N GLY A 14 -32.27 -10.94 8.54
CA GLY A 14 -32.40 -12.18 9.32
C GLY A 14 -32.12 -13.51 8.59
N GLU A 15 -32.01 -13.54 7.26
CA GLU A 15 -32.08 -14.80 6.50
C GLU A 15 -30.83 -15.18 5.67
N LYS A 16 -29.69 -14.48 5.81
CA LYS A 16 -28.53 -14.75 4.93
C LYS A 16 -27.46 -15.61 5.60
N ARG A 17 -27.45 -16.90 5.24
CA ARG A 17 -26.16 -17.56 4.94
C ARG A 17 -25.62 -16.92 3.67
N TRP A 18 -24.31 -16.69 3.62
CA TRP A 18 -23.61 -16.24 2.43
C TRP A 18 -23.77 -17.30 1.33
N GLU A 19 -24.69 -17.09 0.38
CA GLU A 19 -24.84 -18.02 -0.73
C GLU A 19 -23.72 -17.82 -1.75
N PRO A 20 -23.07 -18.90 -2.25
CA PRO A 20 -21.93 -18.82 -3.19
C PRO A 20 -22.21 -18.17 -4.55
N ASP A 21 -23.44 -17.75 -4.84
CA ASP A 21 -23.86 -17.32 -6.18
C ASP A 21 -24.00 -15.79 -6.37
N GLY A 22 -23.57 -14.99 -5.39
CA GLY A 22 -23.43 -13.54 -5.52
C GLY A 22 -24.74 -12.74 -5.48
N ARG A 23 -25.88 -13.34 -5.11
CA ARG A 23 -27.21 -12.67 -5.03
C ARG A 23 -27.35 -11.61 -3.92
N THR A 24 -26.30 -11.36 -3.15
CA THR A 24 -26.35 -10.50 -1.97
C THR A 24 -25.40 -9.30 -2.05
N GLN A 25 -25.02 -8.87 -3.25
CA GLN A 25 -24.09 -7.77 -3.46
C GLN A 25 -24.59 -6.75 -4.48
N LEU A 26 -24.06 -5.52 -4.41
CA LEU A 26 -24.45 -4.45 -5.32
C LEU A 26 -24.00 -4.78 -6.76
N ASN A 27 -24.97 -5.00 -7.65
CA ASN A 27 -24.68 -5.23 -9.08
C ASN A 27 -24.53 -3.90 -9.83
N PHE A 28 -23.38 -3.27 -9.70
CA PHE A 28 -23.09 -2.00 -10.39
C PHE A 28 -22.89 -2.12 -11.92
N TRP A 29 -23.03 -3.31 -12.50
CA TRP A 29 -23.15 -3.49 -13.96
C TRP A 29 -24.60 -3.44 -14.45
N ASN A 30 -25.58 -3.45 -13.56
CA ASN A 30 -26.97 -3.29 -13.93
C ASN A 30 -27.30 -1.79 -14.09
N ASP A 31 -27.75 -1.38 -15.28
CA ASP A 31 -28.00 0.03 -15.59
C ASP A 31 -29.04 0.69 -14.68
N ARG A 32 -30.05 -0.06 -14.22
CA ARG A 32 -31.05 0.47 -13.26
C ARG A 32 -30.40 0.75 -11.91
N VAL A 33 -29.54 -0.15 -11.44
CA VAL A 33 -28.78 0.04 -10.18
C VAL A 33 -27.84 1.24 -10.30
N ARG A 34 -27.09 1.37 -11.41
CA ARG A 34 -26.21 2.52 -11.65
C ARG A 34 -26.98 3.84 -11.65
N SER A 35 -28.07 3.90 -12.42
CA SER A 35 -28.89 5.10 -12.54
C SER A 35 -29.53 5.50 -11.20
N ALA A 36 -30.05 4.52 -10.45
CA ALA A 36 -30.61 4.77 -9.13
C ALA A 36 -29.58 5.29 -8.13
N MET A 37 -28.36 4.73 -8.13
CA MET A 37 -27.28 5.19 -7.25
C MET A 37 -26.80 6.61 -7.61
N GLN A 38 -26.72 6.94 -8.90
CA GLN A 38 -26.36 8.29 -9.36
C GLN A 38 -27.44 9.32 -9.01
N ALA A 39 -28.72 8.99 -9.25
CA ALA A 39 -29.83 9.86 -8.88
C ALA A 39 -29.87 10.11 -7.37
N MET A 40 -29.72 9.05 -6.55
CA MET A 40 -29.63 9.18 -5.11
C MET A 40 -28.43 10.05 -4.67
N ALA A 41 -27.30 9.93 -5.36
CA ALA A 41 -26.12 10.74 -5.07
C ALA A 41 -26.38 12.23 -5.33
N ALA A 42 -26.93 12.57 -6.50
CA ALA A 42 -27.30 13.92 -6.89
C ALA A 42 -28.35 14.50 -5.93
N ASP A 43 -29.46 13.79 -5.69
CA ASP A 43 -30.54 14.25 -4.80
C ASP A 43 -30.01 14.54 -3.39
N ARG A 44 -29.17 13.65 -2.86
CA ARG A 44 -28.56 13.81 -1.54
C ARG A 44 -27.62 15.01 -1.54
N ALA A 45 -26.73 15.13 -2.53
CA ALA A 45 -25.76 16.23 -2.62
C ALA A 45 -26.47 17.58 -2.75
N GLY A 46 -27.47 17.69 -3.65
CA GLY A 46 -28.29 18.88 -3.82
C GLY A 46 -29.07 19.28 -2.56
N TYR A 47 -29.62 18.30 -1.84
CA TYR A 47 -30.24 18.55 -0.54
C TYR A 47 -29.24 19.12 0.48
N PHE A 48 -28.03 18.55 0.58
CA PHE A 48 -27.01 19.06 1.50
C PHE A 48 -26.51 20.45 1.10
N ALA A 49 -26.31 20.70 -0.20
CA ALA A 49 -25.93 21.98 -0.74
C ALA A 49 -26.95 23.07 -0.39
N ALA A 50 -28.25 22.78 -0.59
CA ALA A 50 -29.34 23.72 -0.32
C ALA A 50 -29.55 23.96 1.18
N LYS A 51 -29.50 22.91 1.99
CA LYS A 51 -29.83 23.00 3.42
C LYS A 51 -28.67 23.52 4.28
N TRP A 52 -27.43 23.23 3.89
CA TRP A 52 -26.24 23.60 4.66
C TRP A 52 -25.12 24.15 3.76
N PRO A 53 -25.35 25.28 3.08
CA PRO A 53 -24.37 25.87 2.18
C PRO A 53 -23.04 26.13 2.90
N GLY A 54 -21.94 25.69 2.30
CA GLY A 54 -20.58 25.84 2.83
C GLY A 54 -20.25 25.02 4.08
N ARG A 55 -21.13 24.09 4.52
CA ARG A 55 -20.86 23.23 5.69
C ARG A 55 -20.45 21.80 5.35
N VAL A 56 -20.58 21.38 4.09
CA VAL A 56 -20.11 20.08 3.65
C VAL A 56 -18.61 20.19 3.37
N MET A 57 -17.79 19.57 4.22
CA MET A 57 -16.33 19.68 4.16
C MET A 57 -15.66 18.55 3.36
N GLY A 58 -16.38 17.48 3.09
CA GLY A 58 -15.92 16.33 2.34
C GLY A 58 -17.06 15.37 2.05
N TRP A 59 -16.93 14.62 0.96
CA TRP A 59 -17.88 13.60 0.56
C TRP A 59 -17.19 12.23 0.56
N GLU A 60 -17.50 11.45 1.58
CA GLU A 60 -17.02 10.09 1.67
C GLU A 60 -17.92 9.17 0.84
N VAL A 61 -17.30 8.40 -0.07
CA VAL A 61 -18.02 7.47 -0.93
C VAL A 61 -17.89 6.07 -0.39
N LEU A 62 -19.05 5.50 -0.03
CA LEU A 62 -19.23 4.13 0.44
C LEU A 62 -18.45 3.86 1.73
N GLN A 63 -19.15 3.32 2.71
CA GLN A 63 -18.48 2.79 3.88
C GLN A 63 -17.77 1.51 3.47
N GLU A 64 -16.43 1.55 3.46
CA GLU A 64 -15.58 0.37 3.26
C GLU A 64 -15.90 -0.35 1.95
N ALA A 65 -15.86 0.41 0.86
CA ALA A 65 -16.40 0.01 -0.44
C ALA A 65 -15.89 -1.34 -0.98
N HIS A 66 -14.75 -1.82 -0.48
CA HIS A 66 -14.13 -3.10 -0.82
C HIS A 66 -14.06 -4.11 0.33
N SER A 67 -14.42 -3.75 1.56
CA SER A 67 -14.36 -4.68 2.68
C SER A 67 -15.51 -5.68 2.59
N SER A 68 -15.23 -6.89 3.05
CA SER A 68 -16.06 -8.10 2.99
C SER A 68 -15.96 -8.94 1.71
N ALA A 69 -16.30 -10.22 1.87
CA ALA A 69 -16.48 -11.25 0.83
C ALA A 69 -17.14 -10.75 -0.47
N GLY A 70 -17.92 -9.67 -0.36
CA GLY A 70 -18.12 -8.58 -1.33
C GLY A 70 -17.32 -8.66 -2.63
N PHE A 71 -16.27 -7.84 -2.73
CA PHE A 71 -15.64 -7.57 -4.01
C PHE A 71 -15.22 -8.86 -4.72
N ALA A 72 -14.58 -9.81 -4.01
CA ALA A 72 -14.10 -11.12 -4.49
C ALA A 72 -15.17 -11.96 -5.23
N GLN A 73 -16.45 -11.81 -4.87
CA GLN A 73 -17.58 -12.58 -5.41
C GLN A 73 -18.37 -11.80 -6.47
N THR A 74 -17.95 -10.58 -6.82
CA THR A 74 -18.54 -9.78 -7.90
C THR A 74 -18.04 -10.22 -9.28
N GLY A 75 -18.75 -9.82 -10.35
CA GLY A 75 -18.33 -10.07 -11.72
C GLY A 75 -18.94 -11.33 -12.37
N TYR A 76 -19.66 -12.16 -11.60
CA TYR A 76 -20.22 -13.44 -12.07
C TYR A 76 -21.71 -13.39 -12.46
N ASN A 77 -22.43 -12.31 -12.14
CA ASN A 77 -23.84 -12.17 -12.46
C ASN A 77 -24.08 -11.89 -13.97
N PRO A 78 -25.30 -12.09 -14.51
CA PRO A 78 -25.57 -11.92 -15.94
C PRO A 78 -25.19 -10.57 -16.53
N SER A 79 -25.46 -9.46 -15.83
CA SER A 79 -25.09 -8.12 -16.30
C SER A 79 -23.57 -7.95 -16.37
N ALA A 80 -22.84 -8.49 -15.39
CA ALA A 80 -21.39 -8.47 -15.39
C ALA A 80 -20.79 -9.32 -16.53
N LYS A 81 -21.35 -10.50 -16.83
CA LYS A 81 -20.89 -11.33 -17.96
C LYS A 81 -21.06 -10.62 -19.30
N ILE A 82 -22.20 -9.98 -19.51
CA ILE A 82 -22.47 -9.18 -20.72
C ILE A 82 -21.47 -8.03 -20.81
N ALA A 83 -21.26 -7.29 -19.71
CA ALA A 83 -20.30 -6.19 -19.66
C ALA A 83 -18.85 -6.65 -19.89
N PHE A 84 -18.47 -7.82 -19.36
CA PHE A 84 -17.14 -8.39 -19.55
C PHE A 84 -16.90 -8.76 -21.01
N ARG A 85 -17.83 -9.49 -21.64
CA ARG A 85 -17.75 -9.84 -23.06
C ARG A 85 -17.69 -8.61 -23.95
N LYS A 86 -18.53 -7.61 -23.66
CA LYS A 86 -18.49 -6.33 -24.38
C LYS A 86 -17.14 -5.65 -24.25
N ARG A 87 -16.57 -5.57 -23.04
CA ARG A 87 -15.25 -4.99 -22.82
C ARG A 87 -14.17 -5.73 -23.60
N LEU A 88 -14.20 -7.06 -23.62
CA LEU A 88 -13.26 -7.86 -24.42
C LEU A 88 -13.43 -7.59 -25.92
N GLN A 89 -14.68 -7.49 -26.39
CA GLN A 89 -14.94 -7.13 -27.78
C GLN A 89 -14.42 -5.73 -28.12
N ASP A 90 -14.61 -4.75 -27.24
CA ASP A 90 -14.13 -3.38 -27.44
C ASP A 90 -12.59 -3.32 -27.39
N ALA A 91 -11.93 -4.12 -26.54
CA ALA A 91 -10.48 -4.10 -26.36
C ALA A 91 -9.71 -4.86 -27.47
N TYR A 92 -10.28 -5.94 -27.99
CA TYR A 92 -9.62 -6.82 -28.96
C TYR A 92 -10.18 -6.73 -30.38
N GLU A 93 -11.33 -6.07 -30.55
CA GLU A 93 -12.11 -5.90 -31.79
C GLU A 93 -12.65 -7.22 -32.37
N THR A 94 -11.83 -8.27 -32.48
CA THR A 94 -12.17 -9.57 -33.06
C THR A 94 -11.77 -10.72 -32.12
N ILE A 95 -12.51 -11.82 -32.20
CA ILE A 95 -12.20 -13.03 -31.42
C ILE A 95 -10.85 -13.65 -31.84
N THR A 96 -10.46 -13.49 -33.11
CA THR A 96 -9.17 -13.96 -33.62
C THR A 96 -8.00 -13.22 -32.95
N ALA A 97 -8.08 -11.89 -32.82
CA ALA A 97 -7.06 -11.11 -32.12
C ALA A 97 -6.97 -11.48 -30.63
N LEU A 98 -8.11 -11.66 -29.96
CA LEU A 98 -8.15 -12.14 -28.57
C LEU A 98 -7.51 -13.52 -28.44
N ASN A 99 -7.91 -14.49 -29.27
CA ASN A 99 -7.36 -15.84 -29.26
C ASN A 99 -5.85 -15.85 -29.53
N GLN A 100 -5.38 -15.02 -30.47
CA GLN A 100 -3.96 -14.85 -30.76
C GLN A 100 -3.20 -14.26 -29.56
N GLN A 101 -3.78 -13.30 -28.83
CA GLN A 101 -3.13 -12.70 -27.66
C GLN A 101 -3.18 -13.60 -26.43
N TRP A 102 -4.25 -14.36 -26.24
CA TRP A 102 -4.43 -15.21 -25.06
C TRP A 102 -3.87 -16.62 -25.24
N GLY A 103 -3.69 -17.07 -26.50
CA GLY A 103 -3.36 -18.46 -26.80
C GLY A 103 -4.58 -19.36 -26.61
N ALA A 104 -5.76 -18.80 -26.85
CA ALA A 104 -7.06 -19.44 -26.64
C ALA A 104 -7.70 -19.85 -27.98
N GLN A 105 -8.83 -20.54 -27.89
CA GLN A 105 -9.58 -21.03 -29.05
C GLN A 105 -11.09 -20.81 -28.88
N TYR A 106 -11.49 -19.61 -28.42
CA TYR A 106 -12.89 -19.25 -28.32
C TYR A 106 -13.51 -19.07 -29.71
N ARG A 107 -14.72 -19.60 -29.92
CA ARG A 107 -15.42 -19.47 -31.19
C ARG A 107 -15.88 -18.02 -31.46
N ASP A 108 -16.34 -17.36 -30.41
CA ASP A 108 -16.89 -16.01 -30.40
C ASP A 108 -16.76 -15.43 -28.96
N PHE A 109 -17.09 -14.16 -28.77
CA PHE A 109 -17.04 -13.54 -27.43
C PHE A 109 -18.11 -14.12 -26.47
N ASP A 110 -19.22 -14.65 -26.98
CA ASP A 110 -20.27 -15.26 -26.16
C ASP A 110 -19.84 -16.57 -25.51
N ALA A 111 -18.84 -17.26 -26.09
CA ALA A 111 -18.23 -18.45 -25.49
C ALA A 111 -17.34 -18.14 -24.28
N ILE A 112 -17.01 -16.87 -24.01
CA ILE A 112 -16.13 -16.48 -22.89
C ILE A 112 -16.96 -16.39 -21.61
N GLU A 113 -16.51 -17.09 -20.58
CA GLU A 113 -17.08 -17.05 -19.23
C GLU A 113 -16.01 -16.54 -18.24
N PRO A 114 -16.40 -15.86 -17.15
CA PRO A 114 -15.48 -15.56 -16.05
C PRO A 114 -14.69 -16.79 -15.57
N PRO A 115 -13.43 -16.62 -15.13
CA PRO A 115 -12.61 -17.72 -14.63
C PRO A 115 -13.28 -18.38 -13.42
N ALA A 116 -13.25 -19.71 -13.39
CA ALA A 116 -13.64 -20.48 -12.22
C ALA A 116 -12.69 -20.18 -11.04
N PRO A 117 -13.15 -20.27 -9.77
CA PRO A 117 -12.32 -19.95 -8.60
C PRO A 117 -10.99 -20.72 -8.50
N ASN A 118 -10.91 -21.92 -9.09
CA ASN A 118 -9.71 -22.78 -9.08
C ASN A 118 -9.03 -22.86 -10.46
N ALA A 119 -9.27 -21.89 -11.35
CA ALA A 119 -8.62 -21.86 -12.65
C ALA A 119 -7.08 -21.81 -12.48
N PRO A 120 -6.31 -22.50 -13.34
CA PRO A 120 -4.86 -22.40 -13.33
C PRO A 120 -4.39 -20.95 -13.51
N LEU A 121 -3.33 -20.60 -12.77
CA LEU A 121 -2.70 -19.29 -12.78
C LEU A 121 -1.19 -19.44 -13.06
N PRO A 122 -0.55 -18.45 -13.71
CA PRO A 122 -1.15 -17.26 -14.31
C PRO A 122 -1.96 -17.57 -15.59
N SER A 123 -2.92 -16.72 -15.95
CA SER A 123 -3.65 -16.85 -17.22
C SER A 123 -4.27 -15.54 -17.71
N ALA A 124 -4.31 -15.37 -19.04
CA ALA A 124 -4.90 -14.21 -19.70
C ALA A 124 -6.35 -13.92 -19.26
N LEU A 125 -7.18 -14.97 -19.14
CA LEU A 125 -8.57 -14.84 -18.71
C LEU A 125 -8.66 -14.29 -17.28
N ASN A 126 -7.83 -14.79 -16.35
CA ASN A 126 -7.83 -14.30 -14.98
C ASN A 126 -7.33 -12.84 -14.93
N TYR A 127 -6.20 -12.55 -15.58
CA TYR A 127 -5.66 -11.20 -15.66
C TYR A 127 -6.70 -10.17 -16.15
N GLU A 128 -7.36 -10.46 -17.27
CA GLU A 128 -8.37 -9.57 -17.85
C GLU A 128 -9.65 -9.48 -17.02
N PHE A 129 -10.07 -10.57 -16.38
CA PHE A 129 -11.23 -10.55 -15.51
C PHE A 129 -11.00 -9.72 -14.24
N GLN A 130 -9.81 -9.80 -13.63
CA GLN A 130 -9.47 -8.98 -12.46
C GLN A 130 -9.41 -7.50 -12.84
N ARG A 131 -8.79 -7.16 -13.98
CA ARG A 131 -8.80 -5.79 -14.51
C ARG A 131 -10.20 -5.28 -14.75
N PHE A 132 -11.03 -6.06 -15.44
CA PHE A 132 -12.43 -5.72 -15.71
C PHE A 132 -13.18 -5.36 -14.42
N ARG A 133 -13.03 -6.15 -13.35
CA ARG A 133 -13.73 -5.92 -12.10
C ARG A 133 -13.30 -4.63 -11.41
N GLN A 134 -11.99 -4.39 -11.35
CA GLN A 134 -11.45 -3.23 -10.66
C GLN A 134 -11.71 -1.93 -11.44
N GLU A 135 -11.51 -1.96 -12.76
CA GLU A 135 -11.79 -0.81 -13.62
C GLU A 135 -13.30 -0.51 -13.70
N SER A 136 -14.17 -1.54 -13.75
CA SER A 136 -15.62 -1.31 -13.72
C SER A 136 -16.09 -0.70 -12.39
N PHE A 137 -15.48 -1.12 -11.28
CA PHE A 137 -15.76 -0.55 -9.98
C PHE A 137 -15.31 0.91 -9.93
N ARG A 138 -14.08 1.21 -10.35
CA ARG A 138 -13.56 2.57 -10.52
C ARG A 138 -14.53 3.44 -11.34
N ASP A 139 -14.96 2.97 -12.50
CA ASP A 139 -15.84 3.72 -13.40
C ASP A 139 -17.22 3.99 -12.79
N TRP A 140 -17.74 3.04 -12.01
CA TRP A 140 -18.97 3.23 -11.26
C TRP A 140 -18.80 4.30 -10.16
N ILE A 141 -17.73 4.24 -9.38
CA ILE A 141 -17.42 5.26 -8.36
C ILE A 141 -17.24 6.64 -8.99
N ALA A 142 -16.50 6.72 -10.10
CA ALA A 142 -16.28 7.98 -10.81
C ALA A 142 -17.61 8.59 -11.27
N ALA A 143 -18.52 7.78 -11.81
CA ALA A 143 -19.84 8.25 -12.22
C ALA A 143 -20.73 8.66 -11.03
N TYR A 144 -20.64 7.96 -9.90
CA TYR A 144 -21.30 8.36 -8.65
C TYR A 144 -20.78 9.72 -8.17
N LEU A 145 -19.46 9.92 -8.15
CA LEU A 145 -18.84 11.17 -7.73
C LEU A 145 -19.13 12.32 -8.69
N ALA A 146 -19.19 12.07 -10.00
CA ALA A 146 -19.60 13.09 -10.96
C ALA A 146 -21.00 13.63 -10.64
N ALA A 147 -21.94 12.77 -10.24
CA ALA A 147 -23.27 13.19 -9.82
C ALA A 147 -23.26 14.02 -8.53
N VAL A 148 -22.37 13.72 -7.58
CA VAL A 148 -22.17 14.54 -6.37
C VAL A 148 -21.55 15.90 -6.73
N LYS A 149 -20.49 15.91 -7.54
CA LYS A 149 -19.75 17.12 -7.92
C LYS A 149 -20.56 18.09 -8.78
N ALA A 150 -21.60 17.61 -9.46
CA ALA A 150 -22.56 18.47 -10.15
C ALA A 150 -23.31 19.42 -9.18
N GLU A 151 -23.56 18.97 -7.95
CA GLU A 151 -24.25 19.74 -6.91
C GLU A 151 -23.28 20.37 -5.90
N LEU A 152 -22.11 19.76 -5.69
CA LEU A 152 -21.10 20.13 -4.72
C LEU A 152 -19.69 20.14 -5.36
N PRO A 153 -19.39 21.08 -6.28
CA PRO A 153 -18.16 21.05 -7.08
C PRO A 153 -16.87 21.15 -6.25
N ASP A 154 -16.89 21.96 -5.19
CA ASP A 154 -15.71 22.26 -4.37
C ASP A 154 -15.51 21.27 -3.19
N VAL A 155 -16.46 20.36 -2.97
CA VAL A 155 -16.39 19.41 -1.85
C VAL A 155 -15.45 18.26 -2.21
N PRO A 156 -14.36 18.02 -1.47
CA PRO A 156 -13.42 16.95 -1.80
C PRO A 156 -14.05 15.57 -1.62
N SER A 157 -13.75 14.66 -2.54
CA SER A 157 -14.11 13.24 -2.41
C SER A 157 -13.06 12.47 -1.62
N VAL A 158 -13.53 11.58 -0.76
CA VAL A 158 -12.66 10.73 0.07
C VAL A 158 -13.10 9.28 -0.10
N ASN A 159 -12.15 8.39 -0.32
CA ASN A 159 -12.39 6.94 -0.23
C ASN A 159 -12.39 6.51 1.24
N ARG A 160 -13.08 5.42 1.56
CA ARG A 160 -12.85 4.69 2.81
C ARG A 160 -12.32 3.30 2.49
N ILE A 161 -10.99 3.16 2.41
CA ILE A 161 -10.33 1.89 2.09
C ILE A 161 -9.96 1.15 3.39
N VAL A 162 -10.58 0.01 3.64
CA VAL A 162 -10.16 -0.92 4.71
C VAL A 162 -8.80 -1.55 4.45
N ASP A 163 -7.87 -1.36 5.40
CA ASP A 163 -6.55 -1.99 5.44
C ASP A 163 -5.90 -2.08 4.06
N ILE A 164 -5.14 -1.04 3.68
CA ILE A 164 -4.41 -0.99 2.41
C ILE A 164 -3.46 -2.19 2.21
N VAL A 165 -3.15 -2.91 3.30
CA VAL A 165 -2.45 -4.20 3.31
C VAL A 165 -3.18 -5.19 4.25
N PRO A 166 -4.33 -5.77 3.83
CA PRO A 166 -5.20 -6.56 4.71
C PRO A 166 -4.51 -7.85 5.15
N PHE A 167 -5.01 -8.58 6.16
CA PHE A 167 -4.56 -9.96 6.39
C PHE A 167 -5.70 -10.94 6.13
N PRO A 168 -5.51 -11.95 5.26
CA PRO A 168 -4.35 -12.15 4.37
C PRO A 168 -4.26 -11.07 3.26
N THR A 169 -3.02 -10.68 2.89
CA THR A 169 -2.73 -9.46 2.09
C THR A 169 -3.00 -9.58 0.59
N ASP A 170 -3.14 -10.81 0.11
CA ASP A 170 -3.31 -11.16 -1.30
C ASP A 170 -4.69 -11.80 -1.57
N HIS A 171 -5.69 -11.45 -0.76
CA HIS A 171 -7.03 -12.01 -0.91
C HIS A 171 -7.78 -11.33 -2.07
N GLY A 172 -8.82 -11.97 -2.61
CA GLY A 172 -9.70 -11.37 -3.64
C GLY A 172 -10.45 -10.09 -3.23
N TRP A 173 -10.17 -9.55 -2.04
CA TRP A 173 -10.65 -8.25 -1.53
C TRP A 173 -9.67 -7.11 -1.80
N SER A 174 -8.45 -7.44 -2.22
CA SER A 174 -7.41 -6.47 -2.51
C SER A 174 -7.71 -5.72 -3.81
N PHE A 175 -7.49 -4.40 -3.79
CA PHE A 175 -7.62 -3.53 -4.95
C PHE A 175 -6.26 -3.05 -5.41
N ASP A 176 -6.14 -2.83 -6.71
CA ASP A 176 -5.09 -2.07 -7.35
C ASP A 176 -5.30 -0.58 -7.05
N PHE A 177 -4.41 -0.05 -6.22
CA PHE A 177 -4.49 1.34 -5.79
C PHE A 177 -4.22 2.32 -6.93
N THR A 178 -3.47 1.91 -7.96
CA THR A 178 -3.20 2.76 -9.12
C THR A 178 -4.44 2.97 -9.98
N VAL A 179 -5.40 2.04 -9.93
CA VAL A 179 -6.69 2.13 -10.60
C VAL A 179 -7.69 2.93 -9.79
N LEU A 180 -7.77 2.68 -8.47
CA LEU A 180 -8.82 3.24 -7.62
C LEU A 180 -8.51 4.66 -7.11
N CYS A 181 -7.28 4.92 -6.66
CA CYS A 181 -6.92 6.20 -6.03
C CYS A 181 -7.16 7.43 -6.92
N PRO A 182 -6.87 7.43 -8.24
CA PRO A 182 -7.09 8.61 -9.10
C PRO A 182 -8.51 9.15 -9.14
N VAL A 183 -9.51 8.41 -8.64
CA VAL A 183 -10.91 8.84 -8.60
C VAL A 183 -11.21 9.77 -7.42
N PHE A 184 -10.32 9.83 -6.42
CA PHE A 184 -10.54 10.54 -5.17
C PHE A 184 -9.61 11.74 -5.00
N ASP A 185 -10.09 12.80 -4.35
CA ASP A 185 -9.28 13.97 -3.99
C ASP A 185 -8.32 13.66 -2.82
N TYR A 186 -8.78 12.79 -1.91
CA TYR A 186 -8.00 12.27 -0.78
C TYR A 186 -7.80 10.77 -0.91
N PHE A 187 -6.55 10.32 -0.78
CA PHE A 187 -6.19 8.92 -0.63
C PHE A 187 -6.20 8.56 0.85
N GLU A 188 -7.07 7.64 1.20
CA GLU A 188 -7.28 7.20 2.57
C GLU A 188 -7.16 5.68 2.66
N PHE A 189 -6.84 5.26 3.88
CA PHE A 189 -7.13 3.93 4.38
C PHE A 189 -7.61 4.05 5.83
N HIS A 190 -8.39 3.09 6.29
CA HIS A 190 -8.66 2.86 7.69
C HIS A 190 -7.82 1.68 8.18
N THR A 191 -7.51 1.63 9.48
CA THR A 191 -6.89 0.44 10.05
C THR A 191 -7.25 0.24 11.52
N SER A 192 -7.37 -1.02 11.91
CA SER A 192 -7.42 -1.49 13.30
C SER A 192 -6.08 -2.10 13.76
N MET A 193 -5.06 -2.08 12.88
CA MET A 193 -3.85 -2.88 12.99
C MET A 193 -2.61 -1.99 13.08
N GLY A 194 -2.24 -1.56 14.30
CA GLY A 194 -1.09 -0.69 14.55
C GLY A 194 0.25 -1.22 13.99
N GLU A 195 0.43 -2.55 13.91
CA GLU A 195 1.66 -3.21 13.43
C GLU A 195 2.02 -2.92 11.96
N ARG A 196 1.09 -2.42 11.13
CA ARG A 196 1.31 -2.16 9.69
C ARG A 196 1.12 -0.71 9.28
N LEU A 197 1.03 0.19 10.26
CA LEU A 197 0.74 1.60 10.01
C LEU A 197 1.83 2.24 9.14
N ARG A 198 3.10 1.93 9.41
CA ARG A 198 4.24 2.50 8.66
C ARG A 198 4.26 2.09 7.20
N LEU A 199 4.01 0.81 6.88
CA LEU A 199 3.88 0.37 5.49
C LEU A 199 2.72 1.06 4.77
N SER A 200 1.57 1.16 5.43
CA SER A 200 0.39 1.85 4.89
C SER A 200 0.69 3.33 4.61
N ASP A 201 1.49 3.96 5.47
CA ASP A 201 2.02 5.29 5.26
C ASP A 201 2.94 5.37 4.05
N ARG A 202 3.88 4.43 3.88
CA ARG A 202 4.77 4.41 2.70
C ARG A 202 4.04 4.21 1.40
N ILE A 203 2.98 3.39 1.37
CA ILE A 203 2.13 3.24 0.19
C ILE A 203 1.48 4.57 -0.17
N LEU A 204 0.79 5.22 0.77
CA LEU A 204 0.07 6.45 0.45
C LEU A 204 0.97 7.65 0.16
N VAL A 205 2.14 7.76 0.80
CA VAL A 205 3.16 8.75 0.42
C VAL A 205 3.60 8.56 -1.02
N SER A 206 3.86 7.30 -1.41
CA SER A 206 4.31 6.98 -2.76
C SER A 206 3.22 7.24 -3.80
N LEU A 207 1.96 6.92 -3.49
CA LEU A 207 0.81 7.26 -4.35
C LEU A 207 0.60 8.76 -4.47
N LYS A 208 0.66 9.51 -3.36
CA LYS A 208 0.56 10.98 -3.38
C LYS A 208 1.64 11.60 -4.27
N ARG A 209 2.88 11.11 -4.17
CA ARG A 209 3.99 11.57 -5.01
C ARG A 209 3.74 11.28 -6.50
N ALA A 210 3.23 10.10 -6.83
CA ALA A 210 3.06 9.66 -8.21
C ALA A 210 1.78 10.18 -8.91
N LEU A 211 0.70 10.38 -8.16
CA LEU A 211 -0.62 10.70 -8.69
C LEU A 211 -1.09 12.12 -8.36
N GLY A 212 -0.41 12.82 -7.45
CA GLY A 212 -0.92 14.03 -6.83
C GLY A 212 -2.04 13.75 -5.82
N GLY A 213 -2.65 14.79 -5.28
CA GLY A 213 -3.74 14.68 -4.29
C GLY A 213 -3.29 14.82 -2.84
N GLN A 214 -4.22 14.60 -1.93
CA GLN A 214 -3.98 14.64 -0.49
C GLN A 214 -4.18 13.27 0.14
N SER A 215 -3.80 13.14 1.40
CA SER A 215 -3.99 11.89 2.11
C SER A 215 -4.64 12.09 3.48
N ALA A 216 -5.46 11.12 3.84
CA ALA A 216 -6.29 11.12 5.04
C ALA A 216 -6.21 9.78 5.76
N ILE A 217 -6.68 9.78 6.99
CA ILE A 217 -7.16 8.59 7.70
C ILE A 217 -8.58 8.90 8.16
N MET A 218 -9.59 8.21 7.63
CA MET A 218 -11.01 8.53 7.89
C MET A 218 -11.61 7.68 8.99
N GLU A 219 -10.96 6.57 9.32
CA GLU A 219 -11.35 5.69 10.41
C GLU A 219 -10.10 5.08 11.05
N TRP A 220 -9.92 5.37 12.33
CA TRP A 220 -8.76 4.95 13.10
C TRP A 220 -9.19 4.72 14.55
N GLY A 221 -8.99 3.50 15.04
CA GLY A 221 -9.05 3.22 16.47
C GLY A 221 -7.76 3.72 17.10
N LEU A 222 -7.85 4.70 18.00
CA LEU A 222 -6.70 5.29 18.70
C LEU A 222 -5.71 4.21 19.17
N GLY A 223 -4.42 4.53 19.12
CA GLY A 223 -3.34 3.57 19.34
C GLY A 223 -3.56 2.63 20.52
N SER A 224 -3.39 1.33 20.26
CA SER A 224 -3.53 0.28 21.26
C SER A 224 -2.19 -0.05 21.89
N SER A 225 -2.17 -0.20 23.22
CA SER A 225 -1.03 -0.79 23.95
C SER A 225 -1.02 -2.32 23.90
N GLY A 226 -2.03 -2.94 23.29
CA GLY A 226 -2.25 -4.39 23.31
C GLY A 226 -2.91 -4.91 24.59
N GLU A 227 -2.95 -4.10 25.66
CA GLU A 227 -3.53 -4.46 26.95
C GLU A 227 -4.79 -3.64 27.25
N PRO A 228 -5.96 -4.29 27.39
CA PRO A 228 -7.18 -3.62 27.83
C PRO A 228 -6.93 -2.88 29.16
N PHE A 229 -7.16 -1.57 29.17
CA PHE A 229 -7.00 -0.68 30.34
C PHE A 229 -5.58 -0.24 30.74
N ASP A 230 -4.53 -0.52 29.95
CA ASP A 230 -3.25 0.19 30.14
C ASP A 230 -3.39 1.64 29.66
N GLU A 231 -3.85 2.51 30.55
CA GLU A 231 -4.09 3.92 30.25
C GLU A 231 -2.82 4.71 29.89
N ARG A 232 -1.65 4.29 30.42
CA ARG A 232 -0.38 4.96 30.08
C ARG A 232 0.10 4.53 28.71
N GLY A 233 0.05 3.23 28.41
CA GLY A 233 0.34 2.71 27.08
C GLY A 233 -0.62 3.26 26.04
N ALA A 234 -1.93 3.30 26.31
CA ALA A 234 -2.93 3.86 25.39
C ALA A 234 -2.66 5.34 25.07
N ARG A 235 -2.31 6.14 26.09
CA ARG A 235 -1.90 7.53 25.90
C ARG A 235 -0.68 7.64 24.99
N ARG A 236 0.38 6.89 25.30
CA ARG A 236 1.64 6.87 24.54
C ARG A 236 1.42 6.42 23.10
N ALA A 237 0.70 5.33 22.90
CA ALA A 237 0.35 4.81 21.59
C ALA A 237 -0.41 5.85 20.75
N THR A 238 -1.39 6.53 21.36
CA THR A 238 -2.14 7.61 20.71
C THR A 238 -1.22 8.76 20.28
N GLU A 239 -0.37 9.25 21.19
CA GLU A 239 0.57 10.35 20.89
C GLU A 239 1.58 9.97 19.79
N ALA A 240 2.15 8.76 19.83
CA ALA A 240 3.06 8.25 18.80
C ALA A 240 2.38 8.09 17.44
N GLU A 241 1.17 7.55 17.40
CA GLU A 241 0.45 7.34 16.13
C GLU A 241 0.00 8.66 15.50
N PHE A 242 -0.49 9.64 16.28
CA PHE A 242 -0.73 11.00 15.78
C PHE A 242 0.53 11.59 15.14
N PHE A 243 1.66 11.47 15.84
CA PHE A 243 2.94 11.96 15.33
C PHE A 243 3.37 11.22 14.06
N ARG A 244 3.27 9.89 14.03
CA ARG A 244 3.60 9.05 12.85
C ARG A 244 2.77 9.42 11.63
N LEU A 245 1.45 9.51 11.80
CA LEU A 245 0.53 9.87 10.72
C LEU A 245 0.83 11.27 10.18
N ALA A 246 1.07 12.25 11.06
CA ALA A 246 1.45 13.59 10.63
C ALA A 246 2.82 13.61 9.95
N ALA A 247 3.81 12.88 10.49
CA ALA A 247 5.13 12.69 9.89
C ALA A 247 5.04 12.02 8.51
N GLY A 248 4.07 11.14 8.28
CA GLY A 248 3.71 10.55 7.00
C GLY A 248 3.00 11.52 6.03
N GLY A 249 2.67 12.75 6.45
CA GLY A 249 2.06 13.76 5.59
C GLY A 249 0.54 13.65 5.46
N ARG A 250 -0.14 13.06 6.46
CA ARG A 250 -1.60 13.09 6.55
C ARG A 250 -2.09 14.50 6.81
N SER A 251 -3.06 14.92 6.00
CA SER A 251 -3.66 16.27 6.07
C SER A 251 -5.04 16.28 6.71
N LEU A 252 -5.64 15.10 6.89
CA LEU A 252 -6.93 14.90 7.54
C LEU A 252 -6.85 13.67 8.44
N LEU A 253 -7.18 13.86 9.71
CA LEU A 253 -7.23 12.81 10.73
C LEU A 253 -8.65 12.72 11.29
N ASN A 254 -9.33 11.61 11.05
CA ASN A 254 -10.64 11.32 11.59
C ASN A 254 -10.54 10.07 12.48
N VAL A 255 -10.93 10.24 13.74
CA VAL A 255 -10.86 9.20 14.76
C VAL A 255 -12.21 8.49 14.83
N TRP A 256 -12.19 7.16 14.77
CA TRP A 256 -13.40 6.36 14.81
C TRP A 256 -13.87 6.14 16.26
N TYR A 257 -15.18 6.35 16.48
CA TYR A 257 -15.93 6.15 17.72
C TYR A 257 -15.28 6.62 19.04
N GLY A 258 -15.74 7.76 19.56
CA GLY A 258 -15.36 8.22 20.91
C GLY A 258 -16.11 7.54 22.08
N THR A 259 -17.26 6.90 21.84
CA THR A 259 -18.16 6.43 22.93
C THR A 259 -18.86 5.09 22.64
N ASN A 260 -18.35 4.26 21.72
CA ASN A 260 -19.05 3.03 21.31
C ASN A 260 -18.60 1.82 22.18
N PRO A 261 -19.52 1.18 22.93
CA PRO A 261 -19.19 0.09 23.87
C PRO A 261 -18.68 -1.21 23.22
N GLY A 262 -18.61 -1.30 21.89
CA GLY A 262 -18.33 -2.56 21.19
C GLY A 262 -16.86 -2.99 21.08
N TRP A 263 -15.90 -2.09 21.35
CA TRP A 263 -14.46 -2.35 21.20
C TRP A 263 -13.72 -1.92 22.48
N ALA A 264 -13.17 -2.88 23.22
CA ALA A 264 -12.54 -2.66 24.53
C ALA A 264 -11.13 -2.03 24.45
N ASP A 265 -10.62 -1.87 23.24
CA ASP A 265 -9.21 -1.57 22.98
C ASP A 265 -9.12 -0.08 22.63
N CYS A 266 -8.57 0.73 23.55
CA CYS A 266 -8.07 2.12 23.44
C CYS A 266 -8.84 3.23 22.68
N ALA A 267 -9.79 2.93 21.79
CA ALA A 267 -10.53 3.88 20.97
C ALA A 267 -11.64 4.63 21.74
N ASN A 268 -12.14 4.03 22.83
CA ASN A 268 -13.15 4.66 23.67
C ASN A 268 -12.57 5.82 24.50
N TRP A 269 -13.20 6.99 24.47
CA TRP A 269 -12.81 8.15 25.29
C TRP A 269 -13.36 8.05 26.71
N THR A 270 -14.46 7.33 26.86
CA THR A 270 -15.10 7.08 28.14
C THR A 270 -14.73 5.69 28.66
N ASP A 271 -14.60 5.56 29.98
CA ASP A 271 -14.14 4.34 30.61
C ASP A 271 -15.30 3.33 30.72
N PRO A 272 -15.25 2.19 30.01
CA PRO A 272 -16.32 1.20 30.05
C PRO A 272 -16.46 0.53 31.43
N ARG A 273 -15.39 0.53 32.27
CA ARG A 273 -15.46 -0.01 33.65
C ARG A 273 -16.41 0.79 34.53
N TRP A 274 -16.63 2.06 34.18
CA TRP A 274 -17.55 2.97 34.86
C TRP A 274 -18.81 3.23 34.02
N GLY A 275 -19.18 2.29 33.16
CA GLY A 275 -20.39 2.40 32.32
C GLY A 275 -20.36 3.62 31.39
N HIS A 276 -19.17 4.01 30.92
CA HIS A 276 -18.95 5.19 30.07
C HIS A 276 -19.31 6.54 30.72
N THR A 277 -19.41 6.61 32.06
CA THR A 277 -19.76 7.86 32.78
C THR A 277 -18.58 8.78 33.05
N THR A 278 -17.35 8.29 32.90
CA THR A 278 -16.11 9.05 33.13
C THR A 278 -15.22 9.01 31.90
N LEU A 279 -14.44 10.07 31.68
CA LEU A 279 -13.38 10.06 30.68
C LEU A 279 -12.21 9.18 31.14
N ARG A 280 -11.57 8.51 30.19
CA ARG A 280 -10.34 7.75 30.42
C ARG A 280 -9.15 8.68 30.67
N TYR A 281 -8.17 8.19 31.42
CA TYR A 281 -6.91 8.91 31.63
C TYR A 281 -6.16 9.17 30.32
N SER A 282 -6.29 8.26 29.35
CA SER A 282 -5.69 8.40 28.01
C SER A 282 -6.39 9.43 27.10
N ALA A 283 -7.65 9.79 27.36
CA ALA A 283 -8.45 10.66 26.47
C ALA A 283 -7.83 12.04 26.18
N PRO A 284 -7.17 12.74 27.14
CA PRO A 284 -6.50 14.01 26.87
C PRO A 284 -5.34 13.94 25.87
N SER A 285 -4.84 12.76 25.51
CA SER A 285 -3.81 12.60 24.47
C SER A 285 -4.22 13.17 23.10
N ILE A 286 -5.52 13.15 22.78
CA ILE A 286 -6.06 13.65 21.51
C ILE A 286 -5.89 15.17 21.40
N PRO A 287 -6.47 16.00 22.30
CA PRO A 287 -6.30 17.45 22.21
C PRO A 287 -4.85 17.89 22.40
N VAL A 288 -4.05 17.16 23.19
CA VAL A 288 -2.60 17.42 23.33
C VAL A 288 -1.89 17.20 21.99
N SER A 289 -2.09 16.06 21.35
CA SER A 289 -1.51 15.74 20.04
C SER A 289 -1.95 16.74 18.97
N ILE A 290 -3.24 17.09 18.91
CA ILE A 290 -3.75 18.09 17.95
C ILE A 290 -3.06 19.45 18.18
N THR A 291 -3.02 19.92 19.43
CA THR A 291 -2.38 21.21 19.77
C THR A 291 -0.90 21.21 19.38
N ARG A 292 -0.21 20.10 19.65
CA ARG A 292 1.19 19.91 19.32
C ARG A 292 1.42 19.93 17.80
N LEU A 293 0.69 19.11 17.05
CA LEU A 293 0.81 19.02 15.58
C LEU A 293 0.54 20.37 14.90
N ARG A 294 -0.44 21.15 15.40
CA ARG A 294 -0.72 22.50 14.87
C ARG A 294 0.46 23.46 14.96
N ARG A 295 1.42 23.26 15.87
CA ARG A 295 2.61 24.13 15.99
C ARG A 295 3.59 23.96 14.83
N PHE A 296 3.67 22.76 14.26
CA PHE A 296 4.61 22.45 13.18
C PHE A 296 3.96 21.84 11.93
N GLU A 297 2.63 21.99 11.78
CA GLU A 297 1.87 21.44 10.65
C GLU A 297 2.41 21.90 9.29
N ARG A 298 2.84 23.16 9.16
CA ARG A 298 3.40 23.69 7.91
C ARG A 298 4.67 22.95 7.51
N TRP A 299 5.52 22.60 8.46
CA TRP A 299 6.73 21.81 8.17
C TRP A 299 6.39 20.41 7.66
N LEU A 300 5.28 19.83 8.14
CA LEU A 300 4.84 18.49 7.76
C LEU A 300 4.03 18.45 6.46
N LEU A 301 3.33 19.55 6.13
CA LEU A 301 2.46 19.64 4.96
C LEU A 301 3.15 20.30 3.76
N ASP A 302 3.99 21.32 4.00
CA ASP A 302 4.59 22.14 2.94
C ASP A 302 5.96 21.59 2.48
N CYS A 303 6.68 20.84 3.32
CA CYS A 303 7.98 20.25 2.96
C CYS A 303 7.79 18.84 2.39
N GLU A 304 8.32 18.60 1.20
CA GLU A 304 8.22 17.29 0.55
C GLU A 304 9.11 16.25 1.23
N GLN A 305 8.64 15.02 1.34
CA GLN A 305 9.49 13.91 1.81
C GLN A 305 10.55 13.60 0.76
N VAL A 306 11.78 13.41 1.21
CA VAL A 306 12.90 12.98 0.36
C VAL A 306 12.54 11.64 -0.29
N GLU A 307 12.91 11.49 -1.56
CA GLU A 307 12.65 10.24 -2.28
C GLU A 307 13.54 9.11 -1.74
N PRO A 308 12.97 7.97 -1.33
CA PRO A 308 13.74 6.84 -0.84
C PRO A 308 14.57 6.20 -1.95
N ARG A 309 15.80 5.77 -1.61
CA ARG A 309 16.72 5.09 -2.53
C ARG A 309 16.56 3.56 -2.53
N VAL A 310 15.82 3.00 -1.58
CA VAL A 310 15.29 1.63 -1.64
C VAL A 310 13.82 1.73 -2.04
N ASN A 311 13.40 0.98 -3.05
CA ASN A 311 11.98 0.88 -3.35
C ASN A 311 11.54 -0.58 -3.52
N ILE A 312 10.28 -0.84 -3.17
CA ILE A 312 9.60 -2.11 -3.46
C ILE A 312 8.73 -1.89 -4.70
N LEU A 313 8.89 -2.70 -5.74
CA LEU A 313 8.06 -2.64 -6.95
C LEU A 313 6.89 -3.64 -6.84
N GLU A 314 5.68 -3.14 -6.63
CA GLU A 314 4.47 -3.97 -6.78
C GLU A 314 4.20 -4.17 -8.28
N SER A 315 4.31 -5.43 -8.73
CA SER A 315 3.92 -5.82 -10.10
C SER A 315 2.41 -5.99 -10.16
N ASN A 316 1.73 -5.09 -10.87
CA ASN A 316 0.30 -5.18 -11.15
C ASN A 316 0.00 -6.48 -11.91
N SER A 317 0.87 -6.87 -12.84
CA SER A 317 0.75 -8.11 -13.61
C SER A 317 0.76 -9.35 -12.72
N SER A 318 1.70 -9.44 -11.78
CA SER A 318 1.75 -10.51 -10.78
C SER A 318 0.57 -10.44 -9.83
N PHE A 319 0.23 -9.26 -9.31
CA PHE A 319 -0.87 -9.07 -8.38
C PHE A 319 -2.19 -9.60 -8.96
N LEU A 320 -2.51 -9.21 -10.19
CA LEU A 320 -3.73 -9.63 -10.88
C LEU A 320 -3.73 -11.12 -11.23
N ASN A 321 -2.55 -11.71 -11.48
CA ASN A 321 -2.39 -13.14 -11.73
C ASN A 321 -2.23 -13.99 -10.46
N ALA A 322 -2.00 -13.39 -9.30
CA ALA A 322 -1.77 -14.12 -8.06
C ALA A 322 -3.08 -14.61 -7.44
N SER A 323 -4.20 -13.91 -7.58
CA SER A 323 -5.46 -14.29 -6.91
C SER A 323 -5.98 -15.67 -7.35
N PRO A 324 -6.18 -16.65 -6.44
CA PRO A 324 -6.24 -16.51 -4.97
C PRO A 324 -4.96 -16.91 -4.20
N LEU A 325 -3.88 -17.28 -4.89
CA LEU A 325 -2.59 -17.63 -4.29
C LEU A 325 -1.93 -16.41 -3.62
N HIS A 326 -1.53 -16.59 -2.36
CA HIS A 326 -0.81 -15.58 -1.59
C HIS A 326 0.63 -15.43 -2.09
N GLY A 327 1.08 -14.20 -2.39
CA GLY A 327 2.43 -13.98 -2.90
C GLY A 327 2.84 -12.51 -2.86
N PRO A 328 2.43 -11.66 -3.82
CA PRO A 328 3.02 -10.34 -4.00
C PRO A 328 2.94 -9.42 -2.79
N ARG A 329 1.75 -9.13 -2.26
CA ARG A 329 1.60 -8.23 -1.09
C ARG A 329 2.11 -8.86 0.19
N SER A 330 2.03 -10.18 0.32
CA SER A 330 2.59 -10.88 1.49
C SER A 330 4.11 -10.74 1.54
N ARG A 331 4.78 -10.75 0.37
CA ARG A 331 6.24 -10.50 0.27
C ARG A 331 6.59 -9.02 0.31
N LEU A 332 5.71 -8.14 -0.13
CA LEU A 332 5.85 -6.70 0.10
C LEU A 332 5.87 -6.41 1.62
N VAL A 333 5.00 -7.02 2.42
CA VAL A 333 5.05 -6.92 3.90
C VAL A 333 6.36 -7.45 4.46
N LEU A 334 6.85 -8.58 3.96
CA LEU A 334 8.13 -9.15 4.39
C LEU A 334 9.30 -8.19 4.15
N PHE A 335 9.37 -7.60 2.95
CA PHE A 335 10.39 -6.60 2.61
C PHE A 335 10.27 -5.37 3.51
N ALA A 336 9.06 -4.84 3.67
CA ALA A 336 8.79 -3.68 4.51
C ALA A 336 9.26 -3.90 5.96
N GLN A 337 8.83 -4.99 6.60
CA GLN A 337 9.24 -5.30 7.97
C GLN A 337 10.76 -5.49 8.11
N THR A 338 11.40 -6.09 7.10
CA THR A 338 12.85 -6.26 7.10
C THR A 338 13.56 -4.90 7.01
N LEU A 339 13.12 -4.03 6.10
CA LEU A 339 13.63 -2.66 5.96
C LEU A 339 13.43 -1.84 7.23
N GLU A 340 12.24 -1.92 7.83
CA GLU A 340 11.89 -1.21 9.06
C GLU A 340 12.75 -1.65 10.24
N SER A 341 12.96 -2.96 10.42
CA SER A 341 13.86 -3.50 11.46
C SER A 341 15.32 -3.10 11.26
N GLY A 342 15.70 -2.81 10.02
CA GLY A 342 17.02 -2.31 9.64
C GLY A 342 17.20 -0.80 9.76
N GLY A 343 16.14 -0.06 10.05
CA GLY A 343 16.14 1.41 10.01
C GLY A 343 16.33 1.98 8.60
N PHE A 344 15.87 1.28 7.57
CA PHE A 344 15.89 1.79 6.20
C PHE A 344 14.70 2.71 5.93
N ASP A 345 14.95 3.74 5.12
CA ASP A 345 13.92 4.51 4.44
C ASP A 345 13.58 3.84 3.11
N TYR A 346 12.29 3.75 2.78
CA TYR A 346 11.84 3.05 1.58
C TYR A 346 10.54 3.62 1.02
N GLY A 347 10.33 3.40 -0.28
CA GLY A 347 9.13 3.77 -1.03
C GLY A 347 8.55 2.60 -1.82
N ILE A 348 7.41 2.83 -2.45
CA ILE A 348 6.70 1.85 -3.27
C ILE A 348 6.61 2.36 -4.70
N LEU A 349 6.98 1.50 -5.66
CA LEU A 349 6.75 1.72 -7.08
C LEU A 349 5.67 0.74 -7.57
N TRP A 350 4.95 1.13 -8.62
CA TRP A 350 3.99 0.25 -9.29
C TRP A 350 4.38 0.07 -10.75
N GLU A 351 4.22 -1.16 -11.27
CA GLU A 351 4.46 -1.49 -12.67
C GLU A 351 3.75 -0.51 -13.61
N ASP A 352 2.46 -0.26 -13.42
CA ASP A 352 1.67 0.61 -14.31
C ASP A 352 2.13 2.08 -14.25
N LEU A 353 2.54 2.56 -13.08
CA LEU A 353 3.01 3.94 -12.91
C LEU A 353 4.44 4.13 -13.43
N VAL A 354 5.29 3.11 -13.34
CA VAL A 354 6.59 3.09 -13.99
C VAL A 354 6.42 3.08 -15.51
N LEU A 355 5.55 2.24 -16.04
CA LEU A 355 5.29 2.15 -17.48
C LEU A 355 4.63 3.41 -18.05
N ALA A 356 3.84 4.12 -17.26
CA ALA A 356 3.25 5.41 -17.60
C ALA A 356 4.16 6.62 -17.33
N ASP A 357 5.44 6.40 -17.00
CA ASP A 357 6.45 7.43 -16.71
C ASP A 357 6.07 8.40 -15.55
N LYS A 358 5.15 7.97 -14.67
CA LYS A 358 4.78 8.69 -13.43
C LYS A 358 5.72 8.36 -12.27
N GLN A 359 6.44 7.25 -12.37
CA GLN A 359 7.51 6.85 -11.47
C GLN A 359 8.73 6.41 -12.28
N LYS A 360 9.93 6.55 -11.72
CA LYS A 360 11.19 6.24 -12.39
C LYS A 360 11.95 5.17 -11.64
N LEU A 361 12.58 4.24 -12.36
CA LEU A 361 13.47 3.25 -11.75
C LEU A 361 14.76 3.90 -11.23
N ASP A 362 15.24 4.96 -11.90
CA ASP A 362 16.49 5.65 -11.59
C ASP A 362 16.50 6.37 -10.23
N SER A 363 15.34 6.56 -9.58
CA SER A 363 15.32 7.03 -8.20
C SER A 363 15.74 5.95 -7.19
N SER A 364 15.81 4.69 -7.62
CA SER A 364 16.20 3.55 -6.80
C SER A 364 17.66 3.18 -7.00
N GLU A 365 18.39 2.99 -5.90
CA GLU A 365 19.66 2.24 -5.89
C GLU A 365 19.43 0.74 -5.78
N VAL A 366 18.42 0.36 -4.99
CA VAL A 366 18.01 -1.02 -4.78
C VAL A 366 16.51 -1.15 -5.00
N LEU A 367 16.13 -2.15 -5.77
CA LEU A 367 14.74 -2.49 -6.07
C LEU A 367 14.38 -3.87 -5.52
N LEU A 368 13.28 -3.94 -4.79
CA LEU A 368 12.79 -5.18 -4.19
C LEU A 368 11.58 -5.67 -4.98
N LEU A 369 11.62 -6.93 -5.42
CA LEU A 369 10.64 -7.53 -6.34
C LEU A 369 9.87 -8.67 -5.64
N PRO A 370 8.76 -8.37 -4.95
CA PRO A 370 7.99 -9.37 -4.21
C PRO A 370 7.13 -10.22 -5.14
N CYS A 371 7.56 -11.47 -5.41
CA CYS A 371 6.83 -12.41 -6.26
C CYS A 371 6.42 -11.82 -7.62
N ALA A 372 7.32 -11.04 -8.23
CA ALA A 372 7.15 -10.40 -9.53
C ALA A 372 7.22 -11.40 -10.71
N THR A 373 6.65 -12.60 -10.57
CA THR A 373 6.71 -13.71 -11.53
C THR A 373 6.07 -13.39 -12.88
N CYS A 374 5.07 -12.50 -12.92
CA CYS A 374 4.48 -11.96 -14.14
C CYS A 374 4.89 -10.49 -14.29
N LEU A 375 5.43 -10.12 -15.45
CA LEU A 375 5.82 -8.74 -15.75
C LEU A 375 5.55 -8.43 -17.22
N ALA A 376 5.05 -7.23 -17.52
CA ALA A 376 5.02 -6.74 -18.88
C ALA A 376 6.42 -6.77 -19.51
N ASP A 377 6.51 -7.15 -20.78
CA ASP A 377 7.78 -7.20 -21.51
C ASP A 377 8.50 -5.86 -21.51
N SER A 378 7.74 -4.76 -21.65
CA SER A 378 8.28 -3.40 -21.58
C SER A 378 8.92 -3.10 -20.23
N LEU A 379 8.35 -3.59 -19.12
CA LEU A 379 8.95 -3.43 -17.80
C LEU A 379 10.18 -4.30 -17.63
N GLN A 380 10.17 -5.53 -18.16
CA GLN A 380 11.35 -6.40 -18.16
C GLN A 380 12.53 -5.74 -18.90
N GLU A 381 12.29 -5.10 -20.05
CA GLU A 381 13.32 -4.35 -20.78
C GLU A 381 13.83 -3.14 -19.98
N ARG A 382 12.94 -2.35 -19.37
CA ARG A 382 13.35 -1.23 -18.50
C ARG A 382 14.19 -1.69 -17.30
N LEU A 383 13.80 -2.80 -16.66
CA LEU A 383 14.57 -3.40 -15.56
C LEU A 383 15.93 -3.90 -16.04
N LYS A 384 16.01 -4.53 -17.23
CA LYS A 384 17.27 -4.95 -17.83
C LYS A 384 18.22 -3.77 -18.04
N GLU A 385 17.72 -2.68 -18.61
CA GLU A 385 18.51 -1.48 -18.88
C GLU A 385 18.98 -0.83 -17.58
N TRP A 386 18.09 -0.69 -16.60
CA TRP A 386 18.41 -0.14 -15.27
C TRP A 386 19.46 -0.98 -14.54
N ILE A 387 19.31 -2.33 -14.50
CA ILE A 387 20.32 -3.22 -13.92
C ILE A 387 21.65 -3.08 -14.68
N ARG A 388 21.62 -3.10 -16.02
CA ARG A 388 22.83 -2.93 -16.85
C ARG A 388 23.57 -1.62 -16.52
N GLY A 389 22.82 -0.56 -16.21
CA GLY A 389 23.33 0.75 -15.80
C GLY A 389 23.96 0.80 -14.40
N GLY A 390 23.71 -0.19 -13.54
CA GLY A 390 24.20 -0.23 -12.15
C GLY A 390 23.12 -0.48 -11.10
N GLY A 391 21.86 -0.62 -11.50
CA GLY A 391 20.77 -0.98 -10.60
C GLY A 391 20.96 -2.36 -9.96
N ARG A 392 20.50 -2.50 -8.71
CA ARG A 392 20.60 -3.74 -7.93
C ARG A 392 19.22 -4.21 -7.50
N ALA A 393 18.82 -5.41 -7.92
CA ALA A 393 17.50 -5.95 -7.60
C ALA A 393 17.57 -7.18 -6.68
N VAL A 394 16.63 -7.28 -5.75
CA VAL A 394 16.41 -8.47 -4.92
C VAL A 394 14.98 -8.97 -5.13
N ALA A 395 14.83 -10.17 -5.66
CA ALA A 395 13.55 -10.78 -5.94
C ALA A 395 13.29 -11.98 -5.02
N ILE A 396 12.04 -12.10 -4.58
CA ILE A 396 11.52 -13.33 -3.98
C ILE A 396 10.66 -14.00 -5.03
N ALA A 397 11.06 -15.20 -5.46
CA ALA A 397 10.68 -15.84 -6.73
C ALA A 397 11.31 -15.18 -7.97
N PRO A 398 11.58 -15.95 -9.03
CA PRO A 398 12.15 -15.44 -10.28
C PRO A 398 11.21 -14.43 -10.95
N PRO A 399 11.68 -13.19 -11.19
CA PRO A 399 10.84 -12.14 -11.77
C PRO A 399 10.67 -12.31 -13.28
N GLY A 400 9.47 -12.05 -13.81
CA GLY A 400 9.18 -12.01 -15.25
C GLY A 400 9.30 -13.36 -15.96
N VAL A 401 9.11 -14.47 -15.25
CA VAL A 401 8.99 -15.81 -15.86
C VAL A 401 7.85 -15.84 -16.87
N TYR A 402 6.77 -15.15 -16.55
CA TYR A 402 5.61 -15.00 -17.42
C TYR A 402 5.36 -13.54 -17.82
N ASP A 403 4.71 -13.34 -18.96
CA ASP A 403 4.08 -12.08 -19.33
C ASP A 403 2.74 -11.90 -18.56
N PRO A 404 2.05 -10.75 -18.70
CA PRO A 404 0.77 -10.52 -18.01
C PRO A 404 -0.33 -11.52 -18.39
N TRP A 405 -0.23 -12.15 -19.56
CA TRP A 405 -1.18 -13.15 -20.07
C TRP A 405 -0.84 -14.59 -19.64
N GLY A 406 0.20 -14.77 -18.83
CA GLY A 406 0.65 -16.06 -18.31
C GLY A 406 1.49 -16.88 -19.29
N ARG A 407 1.97 -16.27 -20.38
CA ARG A 407 2.85 -16.95 -21.35
C ARG A 407 4.30 -16.87 -20.88
N PRO A 408 5.12 -17.89 -21.15
CA PRO A 408 6.56 -17.81 -20.86
C PRO A 408 7.20 -16.58 -21.54
N SER A 409 7.91 -15.77 -20.75
CA SER A 409 8.71 -14.63 -21.23
C SER A 409 10.17 -14.83 -20.85
N GLY A 410 10.51 -14.63 -19.57
CA GLY A 410 11.87 -14.76 -19.06
C GLY A 410 12.88 -13.80 -19.70
N LYS A 411 12.47 -12.69 -20.33
CA LYS A 411 13.39 -11.74 -21.02
C LYS A 411 14.43 -11.17 -20.07
N LEU A 412 14.03 -10.79 -18.85
CA LEU A 412 14.97 -10.33 -17.82
C LEU A 412 15.90 -11.47 -17.37
N LEU A 413 15.32 -12.63 -17.04
CA LEU A 413 16.07 -13.76 -16.47
C LEU A 413 17.06 -14.38 -17.45
N SER A 414 16.71 -14.50 -18.72
CA SER A 414 17.58 -15.09 -19.76
C SER A 414 18.84 -14.26 -20.02
N GLU A 415 18.76 -12.95 -19.80
CA GLU A 415 19.91 -12.04 -19.92
C GLU A 415 20.82 -12.08 -18.69
N VAL A 416 20.23 -12.14 -17.49
CA VAL A 416 21.00 -12.16 -16.24
C VAL A 416 21.54 -13.55 -15.91
N PHE A 417 20.81 -14.60 -16.29
CA PHE A 417 21.11 -16.01 -16.03
C PHE A 417 21.03 -16.83 -17.34
N PRO A 418 21.96 -16.61 -18.28
CA PRO A 418 21.91 -17.25 -19.59
C PRO A 418 21.99 -18.79 -19.47
N GLY A 419 21.07 -19.47 -20.14
CA GLY A 419 20.98 -20.93 -20.12
C GLY A 419 20.38 -21.53 -18.84
N VAL A 420 19.86 -20.72 -17.93
CA VAL A 420 19.13 -21.19 -16.73
C VAL A 420 17.64 -21.24 -17.02
N GLU A 421 17.05 -22.41 -16.85
CA GLU A 421 15.60 -22.60 -16.89
C GLU A 421 15.03 -22.54 -15.47
N TRP A 422 13.98 -21.75 -15.28
CA TRP A 422 13.29 -21.57 -14.01
C TRP A 422 11.96 -22.33 -14.06
N LYS A 423 11.81 -23.33 -13.18
CA LYS A 423 10.61 -24.17 -13.11
C LYS A 423 10.01 -24.14 -11.72
N SER A 424 8.68 -24.18 -11.66
CA SER A 424 7.95 -24.28 -10.40
C SER A 424 7.28 -25.65 -10.29
N PRO A 425 7.93 -26.65 -9.66
CA PRO A 425 7.34 -27.99 -9.51
C PRO A 425 6.12 -27.98 -8.59
N GLN A 426 6.06 -27.03 -7.65
CA GLN A 426 4.93 -26.76 -6.79
C GLN A 426 4.75 -25.24 -6.70
N PRO A 427 3.51 -24.72 -6.60
CA PRO A 427 3.26 -23.30 -6.45
C PRO A 427 4.13 -22.69 -5.34
N GLY A 428 4.89 -21.65 -5.69
CA GLY A 428 5.77 -20.95 -4.75
C GLY A 428 7.14 -21.59 -4.50
N GLN A 429 7.42 -22.78 -5.04
CA GLN A 429 8.76 -23.37 -5.03
C GLN A 429 9.36 -23.28 -6.43
N TRP A 430 10.59 -22.79 -6.52
CA TRP A 430 11.30 -22.64 -7.79
C TRP A 430 12.59 -23.44 -7.79
N GLU A 431 12.84 -24.11 -8.91
CA GLU A 431 14.06 -24.86 -9.16
C GLU A 431 14.74 -24.29 -10.41
N THR A 432 16.06 -24.30 -10.38
CA THR A 432 16.89 -23.93 -11.53
C THR A 432 17.43 -25.19 -12.19
N ARG A 433 17.36 -25.25 -13.53
CA ARG A 433 18.09 -26.22 -14.34
C ARG A 433 19.11 -25.50 -15.21
N GLY A 434 20.34 -26.00 -15.24
CA GLY A 434 21.47 -25.33 -15.89
C GLY A 434 22.52 -24.86 -14.90
N ALA A 435 23.64 -24.33 -15.40
CA ALA A 435 24.73 -23.84 -14.57
C ALA A 435 24.39 -22.44 -14.01
N VAL A 436 23.94 -22.37 -12.75
CA VAL A 436 23.84 -21.10 -12.02
C VAL A 436 25.24 -20.69 -11.57
N LEU A 437 25.68 -19.50 -11.96
CA LEU A 437 27.04 -19.00 -11.72
C LEU A 437 27.39 -18.86 -10.23
N SER A 438 26.40 -18.53 -9.39
CA SER A 438 26.56 -18.40 -7.95
C SER A 438 25.26 -18.78 -7.25
N LYS A 439 25.30 -19.86 -6.46
CA LYS A 439 24.19 -20.36 -5.66
C LYS A 439 24.67 -20.48 -4.21
N GLU A 440 24.09 -19.69 -3.32
CA GLU A 440 24.34 -19.77 -1.88
C GLU A 440 23.40 -20.79 -1.22
N ALA A 441 23.78 -21.26 -0.04
CA ALA A 441 23.04 -22.28 0.69
C ALA A 441 21.60 -21.85 1.00
N ALA A 442 20.69 -22.83 1.08
CA ALA A 442 19.28 -22.62 1.30
C ALA A 442 18.99 -21.80 2.58
N HIS A 443 18.29 -20.68 2.41
CA HIS A 443 17.68 -19.94 3.49
C HIS A 443 16.41 -20.66 3.96
N PRO A 444 16.18 -20.88 5.28
CA PRO A 444 15.02 -21.66 5.77
C PRO A 444 13.67 -21.15 5.25
N VAL A 445 13.52 -19.82 5.18
CA VAL A 445 12.29 -19.15 4.77
C VAL A 445 12.26 -18.82 3.28
N LEU A 446 13.41 -18.48 2.69
CA LEU A 446 13.51 -17.87 1.35
C LEU A 446 14.07 -18.82 0.28
N GLY A 447 14.52 -20.02 0.67
CA GLY A 447 15.12 -20.99 -0.23
C GLY A 447 16.52 -20.58 -0.66
N ASP A 448 16.97 -21.14 -1.79
CA ASP A 448 18.29 -20.84 -2.32
C ASP A 448 18.36 -19.40 -2.84
N LEU A 449 19.54 -18.80 -2.74
CA LEU A 449 19.83 -17.49 -3.32
C LEU A 449 20.69 -17.67 -4.57
N CYS A 450 20.18 -17.24 -5.71
CA CYS A 450 20.90 -17.16 -6.98
C CYS A 450 21.35 -15.72 -7.24
N ARG A 451 22.64 -15.49 -7.51
CA ARG A 451 23.16 -14.17 -7.89
C ARG A 451 23.58 -14.14 -9.35
N GLY A 452 23.13 -13.13 -10.09
CA GLY A 452 23.49 -12.91 -11.49
C GLY A 452 23.86 -11.46 -11.74
N ARG A 453 24.84 -11.22 -12.62
CA ARG A 453 25.30 -9.87 -13.00
C ARG A 453 24.84 -9.54 -14.40
N LEU A 454 24.48 -8.27 -14.61
CA LEU A 454 24.19 -7.73 -15.93
C LEU A 454 24.77 -6.31 -15.99
N GLY A 455 25.77 -6.10 -16.84
CA GLY A 455 26.49 -4.83 -16.90
C GLY A 455 27.16 -4.47 -15.56
N LYS A 456 26.82 -3.29 -15.03
CA LYS A 456 27.35 -2.78 -13.75
C LYS A 456 26.51 -3.19 -12.53
N GLY A 457 25.31 -3.73 -12.75
CA GLY A 457 24.38 -4.12 -11.69
C GLY A 457 24.25 -5.62 -11.52
N GLU A 458 23.31 -6.00 -10.66
CA GLU A 458 23.04 -7.39 -10.32
C GLU A 458 21.57 -7.64 -9.97
N LEU A 459 21.15 -8.89 -10.15
CA LEU A 459 19.87 -9.42 -9.72
C LEU A 459 20.11 -10.62 -8.80
N LEU A 460 19.54 -10.54 -7.61
CA LEU A 460 19.52 -11.59 -6.60
C LEU A 460 18.13 -12.21 -6.59
N VAL A 461 18.03 -13.53 -6.68
CA VAL A 461 16.75 -14.26 -6.73
C VAL A 461 16.70 -15.33 -5.66
N PHE A 462 15.72 -15.21 -4.76
CA PHE A 462 15.34 -16.25 -3.82
C PHE A 462 14.34 -17.23 -4.44
N THR A 463 14.53 -18.53 -4.21
CA THR A 463 13.76 -19.57 -4.91
C THR A 463 12.51 -20.07 -4.19
N LYS A 464 12.26 -19.66 -2.95
CA LYS A 464 11.09 -20.14 -2.18
C LYS A 464 10.15 -18.99 -1.77
N VAL A 465 8.86 -19.28 -1.88
CA VAL A 465 7.73 -18.50 -1.40
C VAL A 465 6.98 -19.37 -0.39
N ASP A 466 7.24 -19.19 0.90
CA ASP A 466 6.49 -19.90 1.94
C ASP A 466 5.15 -19.18 2.23
N SER A 467 4.09 -19.53 1.51
CA SER A 467 2.78 -18.87 1.62
C SER A 467 2.07 -19.11 2.97
N ASN A 468 2.55 -20.08 3.76
CA ASN A 468 1.93 -20.47 5.03
C ASN A 468 2.57 -19.77 6.23
N THR A 469 3.75 -19.18 6.05
CA THR A 469 4.47 -18.48 7.11
C THR A 469 4.07 -17.00 7.13
N ARG A 470 3.67 -16.50 8.31
CA ARG A 470 3.41 -15.07 8.52
C ARG A 470 4.68 -14.28 8.17
N PRO A 471 4.59 -13.26 7.30
CA PRO A 471 5.73 -12.37 7.03
C PRO A 471 6.26 -11.78 8.34
N ALA A 472 7.58 -11.85 8.52
CA ALA A 472 8.31 -11.27 9.64
C ALA A 472 9.71 -10.87 9.17
N ALA A 473 10.30 -9.84 9.78
CA ALA A 473 11.63 -9.35 9.42
C ALA A 473 12.65 -10.50 9.36
N GLU A 474 13.41 -10.55 8.26
CA GLU A 474 14.32 -11.65 7.96
C GLU A 474 15.79 -11.19 8.06
N PRO A 475 16.59 -11.70 9.02
CA PRO A 475 17.97 -11.28 9.23
C PRO A 475 18.94 -11.45 8.05
N ALA A 476 18.86 -12.54 7.28
CA ALA A 476 19.71 -12.76 6.10
C ALA A 476 19.38 -11.78 4.98
N LEU A 477 18.10 -11.49 4.73
CA LEU A 477 17.67 -10.46 3.81
C LEU A 477 18.14 -9.08 4.28
N LEU A 478 18.04 -8.78 5.58
CA LEU A 478 18.58 -7.53 6.14
C LEU A 478 20.10 -7.42 5.94
N ALA A 479 20.85 -8.50 6.09
CA ALA A 479 22.29 -8.51 5.83
C ALA A 479 22.61 -8.21 4.36
N ILE A 480 21.87 -8.81 3.43
CA ILE A 480 21.98 -8.52 1.99
C ILE A 480 21.64 -7.06 1.69
N LEU A 481 20.58 -6.51 2.28
CA LEU A 481 20.22 -5.10 2.07
C LEU A 481 21.31 -4.14 2.58
N ARG A 482 21.98 -4.47 3.68
CA ARG A 482 23.14 -3.70 4.17
C ARG A 482 24.36 -3.81 3.25
N GLU A 483 24.60 -4.98 2.66
CA GLU A 483 25.63 -5.19 1.64
C GLU A 483 25.35 -4.37 0.38
N LEU A 484 24.11 -4.38 -0.10
CA LEU A 484 23.70 -3.66 -1.30
C LEU A 484 23.57 -2.15 -1.08
N MET A 485 23.38 -1.67 0.14
CA MET A 485 23.32 -0.23 0.45
C MET A 485 24.23 0.16 1.61
N PRO A 486 25.56 0.15 1.37
CA PRO A 486 26.52 0.53 2.40
C PRO A 486 26.44 2.02 2.76
N HIS A 487 25.95 2.86 1.84
CA HIS A 487 25.89 4.32 2.00
C HIS A 487 24.43 4.79 2.06
N ARG A 488 23.86 4.77 3.25
CA ARG A 488 22.51 5.30 3.49
C ARG A 488 22.54 6.82 3.63
N PRO A 489 21.60 7.57 3.00
CA PRO A 489 21.55 9.04 3.12
C PRO A 489 21.34 9.51 4.56
N PHE A 490 20.49 8.80 5.31
CA PHE A 490 20.27 9.02 6.74
C PHE A 490 19.86 7.71 7.41
N TYR A 491 20.17 7.56 8.70
CA TYR A 491 19.83 6.38 9.51
C TYR A 491 20.09 6.60 11.01
N ALA A 492 19.62 5.69 11.86
CA ALA A 492 19.95 5.64 13.29
C ALA A 492 20.90 4.48 13.62
N THR A 493 21.78 4.67 14.61
CA THR A 493 22.61 3.62 15.23
C THR A 493 22.49 3.63 16.75
N PRO A 494 21.92 2.57 17.37
CA PRO A 494 21.22 1.44 16.74
C PRO A 494 19.96 1.90 15.96
N PRO A 495 19.31 1.05 15.15
CA PRO A 495 18.08 1.41 14.41
C PRO A 495 16.86 1.46 15.36
N CYS A 496 16.91 2.31 16.38
CA CYS A 496 15.92 2.45 17.43
C CYS A 496 14.88 3.55 17.18
N PHE A 497 15.01 4.30 16.08
CA PHE A 497 14.11 5.39 15.71
C PHE A 497 13.46 5.16 14.36
N GLU A 498 12.19 5.54 14.24
CA GLU A 498 11.54 5.80 12.97
C GLU A 498 11.94 7.19 12.47
N LEU A 499 12.52 7.25 11.27
CA LEU A 499 13.01 8.48 10.66
C LEU A 499 12.23 8.81 9.39
N THR A 500 11.87 10.07 9.21
CA THR A 500 11.38 10.62 7.93
C THR A 500 12.08 11.94 7.66
N LEU A 501 12.74 12.03 6.51
CA LEU A 501 13.45 13.24 6.07
C LEU A 501 12.62 13.96 5.01
N ARG A 502 12.53 15.28 5.13
CA ARG A 502 11.87 16.19 4.20
C ARG A 502 12.80 17.29 3.77
N HIS A 503 12.55 17.84 2.60
CA HIS A 503 13.31 18.94 2.03
C HIS A 503 12.38 20.10 1.69
N ASP A 504 12.75 21.30 2.14
CA ASP A 504 12.15 22.56 1.74
C ASP A 504 13.10 23.22 0.75
N GLU A 505 12.86 22.99 -0.55
CA GLU A 505 13.69 23.54 -1.63
C GLU A 505 13.76 25.07 -1.59
N LYS A 506 12.65 25.73 -1.22
CA LYS A 506 12.56 27.19 -1.22
C LYS A 506 13.47 27.83 -0.18
N GLN A 507 13.58 27.19 0.98
CA GLN A 507 14.40 27.68 2.10
C GLN A 507 15.75 26.95 2.23
N ARG A 508 16.03 25.97 1.34
CA ARG A 508 17.25 25.15 1.34
C ARG A 508 17.55 24.54 2.72
N ARG A 509 16.53 23.93 3.31
CA ARG A 509 16.62 23.32 4.64
C ARG A 509 15.98 21.94 4.64
N TYR A 510 16.45 21.08 5.52
CA TYR A 510 15.84 19.78 5.74
C TYR A 510 15.04 19.78 7.04
N VAL A 511 14.00 18.95 7.07
CA VAL A 511 13.20 18.67 8.26
C VAL A 511 13.25 17.19 8.52
N LEU A 512 13.70 16.81 9.71
CA LEU A 512 13.76 15.43 10.13
C LEU A 512 12.74 15.20 11.24
N THR A 513 11.87 14.21 11.06
CA THR A 513 11.08 13.68 12.17
C THR A 513 11.76 12.43 12.72
N VAL A 514 11.89 12.35 14.04
CA VAL A 514 12.44 11.19 14.75
C VAL A 514 11.38 10.71 15.73
N LEU A 515 11.03 9.43 15.71
CA LEU A 515 10.05 8.84 16.63
C LEU A 515 10.65 7.60 17.31
N ASN A 516 10.58 7.55 18.64
CA ASN A 516 10.70 6.31 19.39
C ASN A 516 9.37 5.57 19.33
N SER A 517 9.31 4.47 18.59
CA SER A 517 8.10 3.67 18.43
C SER A 517 7.82 2.71 19.60
N ASP A 518 8.76 2.56 20.53
CA ASP A 518 8.60 1.72 21.71
C ASP A 518 7.70 2.43 22.75
N LEU A 519 6.64 1.77 23.19
CA LEU A 519 5.65 2.32 24.14
C LEU A 519 6.11 2.22 25.60
N HIS A 520 7.14 1.44 25.87
CA HIS A 520 7.55 1.04 27.22
C HIS A 520 8.96 1.51 27.58
N ALA A 521 9.90 1.49 26.63
CA ALA A 521 11.30 1.81 26.86
C ALA A 521 11.74 3.13 26.20
N PRO A 522 12.60 3.93 26.86
CA PRO A 522 13.28 5.03 26.19
C PRO A 522 14.25 4.49 25.13
N ALA A 523 14.50 5.28 24.10
CA ALA A 523 15.45 4.96 23.05
C ALA A 523 16.58 6.00 23.05
N GLU A 524 17.82 5.51 22.95
CA GLU A 524 19.01 6.34 22.81
C GLU A 524 19.81 5.88 21.59
N GLY A 525 20.22 6.82 20.75
CA GLY A 525 20.93 6.50 19.52
C GLY A 525 21.52 7.71 18.82
N ASP A 526 22.43 7.42 17.88
CA ASP A 526 23.00 8.41 16.99
C ASP A 526 22.18 8.44 15.70
N VAL A 527 21.60 9.59 15.36
CA VAL A 527 21.06 9.86 14.04
C VAL A 527 22.17 10.40 13.16
N ARG A 528 22.39 9.76 12.02
CA ARG A 528 23.47 10.05 11.07
C ARG A 528 22.87 10.53 9.76
N LEU A 529 23.48 11.56 9.18
CA LEU A 529 23.12 12.11 7.87
C LEU A 529 24.38 12.35 7.03
N ARG A 530 24.35 11.95 5.76
CA ARG A 530 25.41 12.22 4.76
C ARG A 530 25.25 13.59 4.09
N THR A 531 24.78 14.56 4.86
CA THR A 531 24.66 15.95 4.45
C THR A 531 25.41 16.79 5.47
N PRO A 532 26.26 17.72 5.02
CA PRO A 532 26.97 18.57 5.94
C PRO A 532 26.02 19.52 6.67
N LEU A 533 25.76 19.27 7.95
CA LEU A 533 24.97 20.16 8.79
C LEU A 533 25.86 21.19 9.50
N ARG A 534 25.39 22.45 9.53
CA ARG A 534 25.90 23.53 10.40
C ARG A 534 25.12 23.63 11.71
N GLN A 535 23.82 23.39 11.65
CA GLN A 535 22.93 23.56 12.79
C GLN A 535 21.79 22.55 12.72
N ALA A 536 21.37 22.07 13.89
CA ALA A 536 20.14 21.31 14.06
C ALA A 536 19.36 21.95 15.21
N VAL A 537 18.05 22.17 15.01
CA VAL A 537 17.19 22.85 15.99
C VAL A 537 15.96 21.99 16.22
N ASP A 538 15.66 21.66 17.47
CA ASP A 538 14.36 21.12 17.84
C ASP A 538 13.30 22.21 17.65
N VAL A 539 12.38 22.00 16.72
CA VAL A 539 11.37 23.00 16.33
C VAL A 539 10.31 23.19 17.40
N GLU A 540 10.07 22.20 18.26
CA GLU A 540 9.04 22.29 19.29
C GLU A 540 9.48 23.17 20.46
N ILE A 541 10.74 23.05 20.88
CA ILE A 541 11.28 23.81 22.03
C ILE A 541 12.23 24.93 21.62
N GLY A 542 12.63 25.01 20.36
CA GLY A 542 13.53 26.05 19.83
C GLY A 542 14.98 25.92 20.31
N MET A 543 15.43 24.70 20.63
CA MET A 543 16.74 24.43 21.22
C MET A 543 17.71 23.89 20.17
N ASP A 544 18.93 24.43 20.15
CA ASP A 544 20.02 23.89 19.33
C ASP A 544 20.43 22.51 19.83
N LEU A 545 20.51 21.56 18.89
CA LEU A 545 21.00 20.21 19.13
C LEU A 545 22.48 20.14 18.76
N PRO A 546 23.36 19.60 19.63
CA PRO A 546 24.76 19.42 19.31
C PRO A 546 24.96 18.56 18.06
N VAL A 547 25.59 19.12 17.04
CA VAL A 547 25.98 18.41 15.82
C VAL A 547 27.48 18.12 15.87
N ARG A 548 27.85 16.85 15.74
CA ARG A 548 29.26 16.45 15.58
C ARG A 548 29.52 15.90 14.18
N ARG A 549 30.77 15.92 13.75
CA ARG A 549 31.21 15.37 12.47
C ARG A 549 31.98 14.08 12.68
N GLU A 550 31.66 13.07 11.88
CA GLU A 550 32.40 11.81 11.79
C GLU A 550 32.58 11.44 10.31
N GLY A 551 33.79 11.60 9.78
CA GLY A 551 34.02 11.40 8.35
C GLY A 551 33.17 12.35 7.49
N ASP A 552 32.36 11.77 6.59
CA ASP A 552 31.44 12.51 5.72
C ASP A 552 30.04 12.72 6.33
N GLU A 553 29.83 12.28 7.57
CA GLU A 553 28.52 12.31 8.23
C GLU A 553 28.42 13.42 9.31
N SER A 554 27.23 14.01 9.38
CA SER A 554 26.75 14.76 10.54
C SER A 554 26.00 13.83 11.48
N VAL A 555 26.31 13.92 12.78
CA VAL A 555 25.77 13.02 13.81
C VAL A 555 25.09 13.83 14.91
N LEU A 556 23.87 13.40 15.26
CA LEU A 556 23.02 13.94 16.33
C LEU A 556 22.78 12.84 17.36
N ARG A 557 23.20 13.03 18.61
CA ARG A 557 22.85 12.10 19.70
C ARG A 557 21.48 12.48 20.24
N LEU A 558 20.55 11.53 20.25
CA LEU A 558 19.19 11.74 20.77
C LEU A 558 18.86 10.71 21.85
N THR A 559 18.11 11.17 22.86
CA THR A 559 17.46 10.33 23.87
C THR A 559 15.99 10.71 23.88
N LEU A 560 15.13 9.77 23.51
CA LEU A 560 13.69 9.96 23.44
C LEU A 560 13.00 9.03 24.44
N SER A 561 12.03 9.56 25.17
CA SER A 561 11.14 8.83 26.06
C SER A 561 10.29 7.81 25.26
N PRO A 562 9.65 6.83 25.91
CA PRO A 562 8.73 5.92 25.22
C PRO A 562 7.65 6.70 24.46
N ALA A 563 7.41 6.34 23.19
CA ALA A 563 6.48 6.99 22.28
C ALA A 563 6.75 8.48 21.95
N GLU A 564 7.91 9.01 22.32
CA GLU A 564 8.26 10.40 22.04
C GLU A 564 8.71 10.57 20.58
N GLY A 565 8.09 11.51 19.89
CA GLY A 565 8.52 12.00 18.58
C GLY A 565 9.13 13.39 18.71
N VAL A 566 10.01 13.81 17.81
CA VAL A 566 10.54 15.19 17.72
C VAL A 566 10.68 15.61 16.26
N LEU A 567 10.55 16.91 16.00
CA LEU A 567 10.75 17.50 14.68
C LEU A 567 11.95 18.44 14.73
N ILE A 568 12.94 18.16 13.89
CA ILE A 568 14.24 18.82 13.89
C ILE A 568 14.42 19.56 12.56
N GLU A 569 14.67 20.86 12.61
CA GLU A 569 15.14 21.63 11.47
C GLU A 569 16.65 21.42 11.32
N LEU A 570 17.10 21.11 10.11
CA LEU A 570 18.49 20.87 9.77
C LEU A 570 18.94 21.90 8.73
N ARG A 571 20.02 22.63 9.05
CA ARG A 571 20.56 23.71 8.22
C ARG A 571 21.97 23.38 7.74
N GLU A 572 22.21 23.56 6.43
CA GLU A 572 23.50 23.33 5.75
C GLU A 572 24.54 24.45 5.93
#